data_AF-A0A520KUB1-F1
#
_entry.id   AF-A0A520KUB1-F1
#
_cell.length_a   1.000
_cell.length_b   1.000
_cell.length_c   1.000
_cell.angle_alpha   90.00
_cell.angle_beta   90.00
_cell.angle_gamma   90.00
#
_symmetry.space_group_name_H-M   'P 1'
#
loop_
_entity.id
_entity.type
_entity.pdbx_description
1 polymer ?
#
loop_
_entity_poly.entity_id
_entity_poly.type
_entity_poly.pdbx_seq_one_letter_code
_entity_poly.pdbx_strand_id
1 'polypeptide(L)'
;MNIAIDSDDEEGKVITRETIIDIVQDLNLTNVIEDVNVFVRPKEPVFIVLLSSKMGAYEQKNVRKNITDCLLRVIPEGFRVRKRIVDNNTFAIIASEDPIKGGWVKKAVKMMRDIQN
;
A
#
# COMPACT_ATOMS: atom_id res chain seq x y z
N MET A 1 -12.97 4.67 4.05
CA MET A 1 -11.83 4.02 3.40
C MET A 1 -12.31 3.28 2.16
N ASN A 2 -11.77 3.62 0.99
CA ASN A 2 -11.97 2.84 -0.24
C ASN A 2 -10.78 1.89 -0.42
N ILE A 3 -11.03 0.66 -0.88
CA ILE A 3 -9.95 -0.30 -1.18
C ILE A 3 -10.09 -0.77 -2.63
N ALA A 4 -9.08 -0.49 -3.45
CA ALA A 4 -8.95 -0.96 -4.83
C ALA A 4 -7.75 -1.91 -4.95
N ILE A 5 -7.93 -3.04 -5.62
CA ILE A 5 -6.88 -4.05 -5.82
C ILE A 5 -6.87 -4.46 -7.29
N ASP A 6 -5.75 -4.19 -7.96
CA ASP A 6 -5.42 -4.60 -9.33
C ASP A 6 -4.48 -5.82 -9.26
N SER A 7 -5.02 -7.00 -9.55
CA SER A 7 -4.33 -8.29 -9.51
C SER A 7 -4.77 -9.14 -10.69
N ASP A 8 -3.87 -9.95 -11.23
CA ASP A 8 -4.19 -11.03 -12.19
C ASP A 8 -4.53 -12.36 -11.48
N ASP A 9 -4.46 -12.37 -10.15
CA ASP A 9 -4.92 -13.44 -9.26
C ASP A 9 -6.18 -12.98 -8.49
N GLU A 10 -7.34 -13.54 -8.87
CA GLU A 10 -8.64 -13.20 -8.26
C GLU A 10 -8.81 -13.78 -6.84
N GLU A 11 -8.18 -14.92 -6.54
CA GLU A 11 -8.25 -15.50 -5.20
C GLU A 11 -7.38 -14.70 -4.23
N GLY A 12 -6.14 -14.41 -4.63
CA GLY A 12 -5.22 -13.57 -3.87
C GLY A 12 -5.77 -12.16 -3.64
N LYS A 13 -6.60 -11.63 -4.56
CA LYS A 13 -7.28 -10.33 -4.40
C LYS A 13 -8.25 -10.30 -3.23
N VAL A 14 -9.03 -11.36 -3.03
CA VAL A 14 -9.96 -11.46 -1.89
C VAL A 14 -9.18 -11.50 -0.58
N ILE A 15 -8.19 -12.38 -0.50
CA ILE A 15 -7.36 -12.53 0.71
C ILE A 15 -6.62 -11.23 1.04
N THR A 16 -6.05 -10.56 0.03
CA THR A 16 -5.36 -9.28 0.20
C THR A 16 -6.30 -8.21 0.74
N ARG A 17 -7.55 -8.16 0.28
CA ARG A 17 -8.55 -7.22 0.77
C ARG A 17 -8.88 -7.45 2.23
N GLU A 18 -9.20 -8.68 2.61
CA GLU A 18 -9.52 -9.02 4.01
C GLU A 18 -8.34 -8.72 4.93
N THR A 19 -7.13 -9.11 4.52
CA THR A 19 -5.88 -8.82 5.25
C THR A 19 -5.70 -7.33 5.51
N ILE A 20 -5.97 -6.48 4.50
CA ILE A 20 -5.88 -5.02 4.66
C ILE A 20 -6.93 -4.49 5.65
N ILE A 21 -8.17 -4.99 5.56
CA ILE A 21 -9.26 -4.59 6.45
C ILE A 21 -8.90 -4.91 7.89
N ASP A 22 -8.47 -6.13 8.16
CA ASP A 22 -8.10 -6.59 9.50
C ASP A 22 -6.95 -5.74 10.07
N ILE A 23 -5.87 -5.54 9.31
CA ILE A 23 -4.72 -4.75 9.73
C ILE A 23 -5.11 -3.29 10.01
N VAL A 24 -5.94 -2.68 9.17
CA VAL A 24 -6.38 -1.29 9.34
C VAL A 24 -7.26 -1.14 10.59
N GLN A 25 -8.14 -2.11 10.85
CA GLN A 25 -8.99 -2.12 12.03
C GLN A 25 -8.16 -2.31 13.31
N ASP A 26 -7.26 -3.28 13.34
CA ASP A 26 -6.37 -3.57 14.46
C ASP A 26 -5.51 -2.36 14.86
N LEU A 27 -5.09 -1.57 13.88
CA LEU A 27 -4.27 -0.38 14.08
C LEU A 27 -5.07 0.91 14.32
N ASN A 28 -6.41 0.81 14.45
CA ASN A 28 -7.32 1.94 14.63
C ASN A 28 -7.18 3.01 13.53
N LEU A 29 -6.93 2.59 12.29
CA LEU A 29 -6.69 3.46 11.14
C LEU A 29 -7.93 3.68 10.27
N THR A 30 -9.05 3.00 10.54
CA THR A 30 -10.28 3.04 9.72
C THR A 30 -10.78 4.46 9.41
N ASN A 31 -10.68 5.37 10.39
CA ASN A 31 -11.13 6.76 10.25
C ASN A 31 -10.03 7.72 9.79
N VAL A 32 -8.81 7.22 9.60
CA VAL A 32 -7.64 7.99 9.18
C VAL A 32 -7.35 7.77 7.69
N ILE A 33 -7.54 6.53 7.21
CA ILE A 33 -7.26 6.15 5.83
C ILE A 33 -8.44 6.51 4.94
N GLU A 34 -8.14 7.21 3.85
CA GLU A 34 -9.10 7.58 2.82
C GLU A 34 -9.15 6.50 1.76
N ASP A 35 -8.00 6.12 1.19
CA ASP A 35 -7.90 5.10 0.15
C ASP A 35 -6.71 4.16 0.38
N VAL A 36 -6.91 2.89 0.01
CA VAL A 36 -5.84 1.90 -0.15
C VAL A 36 -5.91 1.37 -1.58
N ASN A 37 -4.83 1.52 -2.33
CA ASN A 37 -4.72 1.01 -3.69
C ASN A 37 -3.57 0.00 -3.75
N VAL A 38 -3.88 -1.23 -4.19
CA VAL A 38 -2.89 -2.30 -4.29
C VAL A 38 -2.77 -2.75 -5.72
N PHE A 39 -1.54 -2.95 -6.17
CA PHE A 39 -1.21 -3.58 -7.44
C PHE A 39 -0.32 -4.80 -7.18
N VAL A 40 -0.73 -5.96 -7.66
CA VAL A 40 -0.02 -7.23 -7.47
C VAL A 40 0.17 -7.91 -8.81
N ARG A 41 1.37 -8.44 -9.06
CA ARG A 41 1.62 -9.39 -10.16
C ARG A 41 2.49 -10.54 -9.62
N PRO A 42 1.93 -11.72 -9.36
CA PRO A 42 2.71 -12.85 -8.85
C PRO A 42 3.72 -13.40 -9.86
N LYS A 43 3.40 -13.37 -11.16
CA LYS A 43 4.29 -13.85 -12.25
C LYS A 43 5.57 -13.02 -12.41
N GLU A 44 5.49 -11.74 -12.10
CA GLU A 44 6.65 -10.85 -11.99
C GLU A 44 6.63 -10.26 -10.58
N PRO A 45 7.19 -10.94 -9.58
CA PRO A 45 6.82 -10.81 -8.17
C PRO A 45 6.94 -9.37 -7.67
N VAL A 46 5.85 -8.61 -7.77
CA VAL A 46 5.78 -7.22 -7.36
C VAL A 46 4.47 -6.96 -6.63
N PHE A 47 4.58 -6.24 -5.53
CA PHE A 47 3.48 -5.83 -4.69
C PHE A 47 3.64 -4.33 -4.41
N ILE A 48 2.73 -3.51 -4.94
CA ILE A 48 2.72 -2.07 -4.74
C ILE A 48 1.49 -1.75 -3.91
N VAL A 49 1.68 -1.23 -2.70
CA VAL A 49 0.61 -0.71 -1.86
C VAL A 49 0.73 0.80 -1.75
N LEU A 50 -0.38 1.49 -1.97
CA LEU A 50 -0.54 2.91 -1.75
C LEU A 50 -1.61 3.13 -0.70
N LEU A 51 -1.40 4.11 0.16
CA LEU A 51 -2.31 4.50 1.21
C LEU A 51 -2.37 6.03 1.27
N SER A 52 -3.56 6.60 1.12
CA SER A 52 -3.83 8.02 1.38
C SER A 52 -4.46 8.15 2.76
N SER A 53 -3.99 9.11 3.54
CA SER A 53 -4.58 9.47 4.83
C SER A 53 -5.19 10.86 4.78
N LYS A 54 -6.13 11.16 5.68
CA LYS A 54 -6.60 12.53 5.88
C LYS A 54 -5.46 13.53 6.05
N MET A 55 -5.63 14.72 5.49
CA MET A 55 -4.66 15.80 5.60
C MET A 55 -4.31 16.10 7.07
N GLY A 56 -3.02 16.24 7.38
CA GLY A 56 -2.51 16.50 8.74
C GLY A 56 -2.53 15.29 9.70
N ALA A 57 -3.21 14.18 9.36
CA ALA A 57 -3.27 13.01 10.24
C ALA A 57 -1.88 12.38 10.46
N TYR A 58 -1.02 12.39 9.43
CA TYR A 58 0.33 11.83 9.49
C TYR A 58 1.29 12.58 10.43
N GLU A 59 0.96 13.82 10.82
CA GLU A 59 1.80 14.60 11.74
C GLU A 59 1.74 14.03 13.17
N GLN A 60 0.66 13.33 13.50
CA GLN A 60 0.50 12.67 14.78
C GLN A 60 1.41 11.44 14.87
N LYS A 61 2.31 11.43 15.85
CA LYS A 61 3.35 10.39 15.99
C LYS A 61 2.79 8.96 16.07
N ASN A 62 1.67 8.77 16.76
CA ASN A 62 0.97 7.49 16.87
C ASN A 62 0.38 7.05 15.52
N VAL A 63 -0.27 7.96 14.79
CA VAL A 63 -0.83 7.70 13.46
C VAL A 63 0.29 7.35 12.48
N ARG A 64 1.38 8.12 12.45
CA ARG A 64 2.55 7.83 11.62
C ARG A 64 3.14 6.46 11.88
N LYS A 65 3.24 6.07 13.16
CA LYS A 65 3.70 4.73 13.56
C LYS A 65 2.76 3.65 13.02
N ASN A 66 1.46 3.81 13.23
CA ASN A 66 0.45 2.84 12.82
C ASN A 66 0.37 2.71 11.29
N ILE A 67 0.43 3.82 10.53
CA ILE A 67 0.47 3.78 9.06
C ILE A 67 1.72 3.02 8.59
N THR A 68 2.88 3.26 9.22
CA THR A 68 4.11 2.55 8.87
C THR A 68 4.00 1.06 9.19
N ASP A 69 3.42 0.69 10.34
CA ASP A 69 3.19 -0.71 10.73
C ASP A 69 2.21 -1.39 9.76
N CYS A 70 1.11 -0.73 9.42
CA CYS A 70 0.13 -1.20 8.45
C CYS A 70 0.78 -1.52 7.09
N LEU A 71 1.51 -0.56 6.52
CA LEU A 71 2.17 -0.73 5.23
C LEU A 71 3.19 -1.88 5.23
N LEU A 72 3.84 -2.17 6.37
CA LEU A 72 4.80 -3.26 6.48
C LEU A 72 4.14 -4.64 6.64
N ARG A 73 2.97 -4.72 7.28
CA ARG A 73 2.21 -5.97 7.50
C ARG A 73 1.43 -6.43 6.28
N VAL A 74 0.99 -5.49 5.44
CA VAL A 74 0.26 -5.81 4.19
C VAL A 74 1.18 -6.46 3.15
N ILE A 75 2.49 -6.23 3.23
CA ILE A 75 3.47 -6.76 2.28
C ILE A 75 3.72 -8.25 2.55
N PRO A 76 3.67 -9.12 1.52
CA PRO A 76 4.00 -10.54 1.68
C PRO A 76 5.42 -10.77 2.23
N GLU A 77 5.60 -11.79 3.05
CA GLU A 77 6.86 -12.03 3.77
C GLU A 77 8.08 -12.25 2.85
N GLY A 78 7.88 -12.88 1.69
CA GLY A 78 8.93 -13.10 0.69
C GLY A 78 9.48 -11.82 0.08
N PHE A 79 8.71 -10.71 0.15
CA PHE A 79 8.99 -9.49 -0.59
C PHE A 79 9.90 -8.58 0.24
N ARG A 80 11.19 -8.91 0.20
CA ARG A 80 12.24 -8.27 1.03
C ARG A 80 12.88 -7.06 0.38
N VAL A 81 12.85 -6.94 -0.96
CA VAL A 81 13.35 -5.76 -1.66
C VAL A 81 12.25 -4.71 -1.67
N ARG A 82 12.45 -3.59 -0.96
CA ARG A 82 11.42 -2.57 -0.75
C ARG A 82 11.91 -1.18 -1.13
N LYS A 83 11.05 -0.41 -1.78
CA LYS A 83 11.24 1.02 -2.06
C LYS A 83 10.01 1.79 -1.62
N ARG A 84 10.23 2.81 -0.79
CA ARG A 84 9.19 3.70 -0.30
C ARG A 84 9.14 4.99 -1.11
N ILE A 85 7.95 5.48 -1.37
CA ILE A 85 7.67 6.82 -1.91
C ILE A 85 6.68 7.48 -0.97
N VAL A 86 6.90 8.76 -0.66
CA VAL A 86 5.99 9.54 0.18
C VAL A 86 5.78 10.87 -0.52
N ASP A 87 4.53 11.27 -0.66
CA ASP A 87 4.13 12.57 -1.19
C ASP A 87 2.92 13.08 -0.41
N ASN A 88 3.09 14.18 0.31
CA ASN A 88 2.08 14.75 1.21
C ASN A 88 1.48 13.72 2.19
N ASN A 89 0.22 13.39 2.00
CA ASN A 89 -0.58 12.45 2.77
C ASN A 89 -0.69 11.06 2.11
N THR A 90 0.05 10.83 1.03
CA THR A 90 0.05 9.58 0.26
C THR A 90 1.37 8.85 0.42
N PHE A 91 1.27 7.57 0.76
CA PHE A 91 2.41 6.69 1.04
C PHE A 91 2.36 5.51 0.10
N ALA A 92 3.47 5.20 -0.56
CA ALA A 92 3.60 3.99 -1.37
C ALA A 92 4.77 3.14 -0.91
N ILE A 93 4.57 1.82 -0.87
CA ILE A 93 5.66 0.85 -0.81
C ILE A 93 5.57 -0.05 -2.03
N ILE A 94 6.67 -0.12 -2.78
CA ILE A 94 6.93 -1.12 -3.80
C ILE A 94 7.74 -2.21 -3.12
N ALA A 95 7.26 -3.43 -3.12
CA ALA A 95 7.93 -4.59 -2.58
C ALA A 95 8.08 -5.66 -3.67
N SER A 96 9.16 -6.43 -3.63
CA SER A 96 9.46 -7.50 -4.57
C SER A 96 10.39 -8.53 -3.94
N GLU A 97 10.35 -9.76 -4.44
CA GLU A 97 11.37 -10.79 -4.16
C GLU A 97 12.68 -10.50 -4.92
N ASP A 98 12.55 -9.86 -6.09
CA ASP A 98 13.63 -9.50 -7.00
C ASP A 98 14.03 -8.01 -6.88
N PRO A 99 15.16 -7.59 -7.48
CA PRO A 99 15.47 -6.18 -7.65
C PRO A 99 14.34 -5.39 -8.33
N ILE A 100 13.92 -4.29 -7.71
CA ILE A 100 12.81 -3.47 -8.21
C ILE A 100 13.17 -2.82 -9.54
N LYS A 101 12.49 -3.25 -10.62
CA LYS A 101 12.61 -2.66 -11.95
C LYS A 101 12.08 -1.22 -11.98
N GLY A 102 12.69 -0.36 -12.80
CA GLY A 102 12.26 1.03 -12.96
C GLY A 102 10.82 1.20 -13.45
N GLY A 103 10.28 0.22 -14.19
CA GLY A 103 8.87 0.19 -14.61
C GLY A 103 7.88 0.18 -13.43
N TRP A 104 8.21 -0.55 -12.35
CA TRP A 104 7.36 -0.61 -11.16
C TRP A 104 7.36 0.71 -10.38
N VAL A 105 8.49 1.41 -10.36
CA VAL A 105 8.56 2.77 -9.79
C VAL A 105 7.66 3.72 -10.58
N LYS A 106 7.71 3.68 -11.92
CA LYS A 106 6.84 4.50 -12.77
C LYS A 106 5.35 4.18 -12.56
N LYS A 107 4.99 2.89 -12.43
CA LYS A 107 3.63 2.45 -12.12
C LYS A 107 3.16 3.01 -10.77
N ALA A 108 3.96 2.91 -9.71
CA ALA A 108 3.62 3.47 -8.40
C ALA A 108 3.41 4.98 -8.44
N VAL A 109 4.30 5.73 -9.09
CA VAL A 109 4.17 7.19 -9.25
C VAL A 109 2.93 7.56 -10.05
N LYS A 110 2.60 6.80 -11.10
CA LYS A 110 1.36 7.00 -11.85
C LYS A 110 0.14 6.80 -10.95
N MET A 111 0.10 5.69 -10.20
CA MET A 111 -1.00 5.40 -9.27
C MET A 111 -1.17 6.49 -8.22
N MET A 112 -0.08 7.07 -7.69
CA MET A 112 -0.17 8.17 -6.72
C MET A 112 -0.84 9.42 -7.33
N ARG A 113 -0.51 9.76 -8.59
CA ARG A 113 -1.11 10.88 -9.30
C ARG A 113 -2.59 10.64 -9.60
N ASP A 114 -2.96 9.40 -9.93
CA ASP A 114 -4.34 9.03 -10.25
C ASP A 114 -5.26 9.15 -9.02
N ILE A 115 -4.72 9.07 -7.80
CA ILE A 115 -5.48 9.25 -6.53
C ILE A 115 -5.61 10.74 -6.15
N GLN A 116 -4.69 11.59 -6.61
CA GLN A 116 -4.67 13.03 -6.28
C GLN A 116 -5.55 13.88 -7.22
N ASN A 117 -6.04 13.30 -8.33
CA ASN A 117 -6.91 13.94 -9.30
C ASN A 117 -8.37 13.53 -9.09
#